data_AF-A0A642UTK3-F1
#
_entry.id   AF-A0A642UTK3-F1
#
_cell.length_a   1.000
_cell.length_b   1.000
_cell.length_c   1.000
_cell.angle_alpha   90.00
_cell.angle_beta   90.00
_cell.angle_gamma   90.00
#
_symmetry.space_group_name_H-M   'P 1'
#
loop_
_entity.id
_entity.type
_entity.pdbx_description
1 polymer ?
#
loop_
_entity_poly.entity_id
_entity_poly.type
_entity_poly.pdbx_seq_one_letter_code
_entity_poly.pdbx_strand_id
1 'polypeptide(L)'
;MFSSARVGFLRTSSRALSWKRIASQLPLQAPAYRFSTTSTVWGAKNKTKKGGKGHSNDRNAGHSPPDPNLPQASQIIKEVKQVENKLKDCVEQFGIKSAEIKQGRASTAKIGQTRINLSSDEGVQELKNICNIQIKNNNRTIVLTVFDPKHVKYINSAMLAELSVTPQVDPRNEQVVNITLPTRTADSKKELAKQVKHEYEHFRNSPSKHSLTGIREEMMKHLKKCHAGGSISHDEFKDFTKDVERLFKKYSDELATSHKKIEKSVLQD
;
A
#
# COMPACT_ATOMS: atom_id res chain seq x y z
N MET A 1 -22.72 45.65 -65.87
CA MET A 1 -23.48 44.48 -66.36
C MET A 1 -23.07 43.29 -65.50
N PHE A 2 -23.86 42.62 -64.66
CA PHE A 2 -25.25 42.65 -64.18
C PHE A 2 -25.17 41.99 -62.77
N SER A 3 -25.74 42.59 -61.72
CA SER A 3 -27.02 42.20 -61.08
C SER A 3 -26.92 40.91 -60.23
N SER A 4 -26.97 40.94 -58.89
CA SER A 4 -28.11 41.20 -57.97
C SER A 4 -29.04 40.00 -57.69
N ALA A 5 -29.44 39.91 -56.40
CA ALA A 5 -30.60 39.24 -55.78
C ALA A 5 -30.59 37.70 -55.66
N ARG A 6 -30.56 37.12 -54.44
CA ARG A 6 -31.65 36.95 -53.43
C ARG A 6 -32.90 36.26 -53.96
N VAL A 7 -33.18 35.04 -53.48
CA VAL A 7 -34.46 34.45 -52.99
C VAL A 7 -34.03 33.10 -52.34
N GLY A 8 -34.33 32.64 -51.13
CA GLY A 8 -35.48 32.85 -50.25
C GLY A 8 -36.34 31.57 -50.23
N PHE A 9 -36.11 30.62 -49.30
CA PHE A 9 -37.19 29.71 -48.90
C PHE A 9 -37.09 29.30 -47.43
N LEU A 10 -38.18 29.58 -46.74
CA LEU A 10 -38.48 29.31 -45.34
C LEU A 10 -39.11 27.92 -45.16
N ARG A 11 -39.33 27.56 -43.88
CA ARG A 11 -40.23 26.55 -43.28
C ARG A 11 -39.59 25.17 -43.09
N THR A 12 -39.70 24.49 -41.95
CA THR A 12 -40.63 24.54 -40.79
C THR A 12 -39.93 23.92 -39.57
N SER A 13 -39.98 24.56 -38.39
CA SER A 13 -40.83 24.23 -37.23
C SER A 13 -40.42 23.00 -36.38
N SER A 14 -40.26 23.28 -35.09
CA SER A 14 -40.60 22.43 -33.93
C SER A 14 -39.67 21.30 -33.50
N ARG A 15 -38.84 21.59 -32.47
CA ARG A 15 -39.02 21.03 -31.12
C ARG A 15 -38.06 21.70 -30.13
N ALA A 16 -38.54 22.77 -29.49
CA ALA A 16 -37.93 23.29 -28.28
C ALA A 16 -38.32 22.36 -27.12
N LEU A 17 -37.36 21.61 -26.59
CA LEU A 17 -37.53 20.92 -25.32
C LEU A 17 -37.34 21.94 -24.19
N SER A 18 -38.49 22.46 -23.75
CA SER A 18 -38.65 23.23 -22.52
C SER A 18 -38.23 22.38 -21.31
N TRP A 19 -37.08 22.68 -20.72
CA TRP A 19 -36.81 22.33 -19.32
C TRP A 19 -37.28 23.48 -18.43
N LYS A 20 -38.58 23.48 -18.13
CA LYS A 20 -39.14 24.22 -17.00
C LYS A 20 -39.42 23.25 -15.86
N ARG A 21 -38.72 23.53 -14.75
CA ARG A 21 -39.16 23.42 -13.35
C ARG A 21 -39.80 22.10 -12.92
N ILE A 22 -39.02 21.32 -12.17
CA ILE A 22 -39.48 20.78 -10.89
C ILE A 22 -38.41 21.14 -9.86
N ALA A 23 -38.47 22.38 -9.38
CA ALA A 23 -37.78 22.79 -8.16
C ALA A 23 -38.85 22.85 -7.07
N SER A 24 -39.04 21.73 -6.38
CA SER A 24 -39.88 21.63 -5.18
C SER A 24 -39.05 20.97 -4.08
N GLN A 25 -38.44 21.83 -3.29
CA GLN A 25 -38.38 21.77 -1.82
C GLN A 25 -38.24 20.38 -1.20
N LEU A 26 -37.01 20.03 -0.85
CA LEU A 26 -36.72 19.08 0.23
C LEU A 26 -35.93 19.85 1.31
N PRO A 27 -36.44 19.95 2.55
CA PRO A 27 -35.75 20.66 3.61
C PRO A 27 -34.50 19.90 4.07
N LEU A 28 -33.38 20.62 4.09
CA LEU A 28 -32.17 20.26 4.81
C LEU A 28 -32.49 20.12 6.30
N GLN A 29 -32.50 18.88 6.81
CA GLN A 29 -32.57 18.63 8.24
C GLN A 29 -31.17 18.23 8.71
N ALA A 30 -30.41 19.22 9.17
CA ALA A 30 -29.19 19.00 9.95
C ALA A 30 -29.57 18.47 11.34
N PRO A 31 -28.87 17.45 11.89
CA PRO A 31 -29.05 17.07 13.27
C PRO A 31 -28.51 18.18 14.18
N ALA A 32 -29.40 18.80 14.95
CA ALA A 32 -29.05 19.72 16.00
C ALA A 32 -28.32 18.96 17.12
N TYR A 33 -26.99 18.98 17.11
CA TYR A 33 -26.20 18.66 18.30
C TYR A 33 -26.41 19.80 19.31
N ARG A 34 -27.36 19.59 20.23
CA ARG A 34 -27.52 20.46 21.40
C ARG A 34 -26.34 20.21 22.33
N PHE A 35 -25.56 21.26 22.54
CA PHE A 35 -24.65 21.41 23.67
C PHE A 35 -25.43 21.12 24.96
N SER A 36 -25.14 20.02 25.63
CA SER A 36 -25.55 19.80 27.01
C SER A 36 -24.57 20.54 27.91
N THR A 37 -24.84 21.82 28.15
CA THR A 37 -24.24 22.53 29.28
C THR A 37 -25.04 22.19 30.52
N THR A 38 -24.68 21.12 31.21
CA THR A 38 -25.11 20.94 32.60
C THR A 38 -24.38 22.01 33.42
N SER A 39 -25.06 23.11 33.74
CA SER A 39 -24.63 24.05 34.76
C SER A 39 -24.89 23.40 36.12
N THR A 40 -23.89 22.73 36.67
CA THR A 40 -23.94 22.34 38.08
C THR A 40 -23.91 23.60 38.94
N VAL A 41 -25.06 23.85 39.54
CA VAL A 41 -25.38 24.90 40.51
C VAL A 41 -24.28 25.04 41.57
N TRP A 42 -23.77 26.25 41.70
CA TRP A 42 -22.98 26.67 42.86
C TRP A 42 -23.87 26.74 44.10
N GLY A 43 -23.47 25.98 45.12
CA GLY A 43 -24.12 25.94 46.42
C GLY A 43 -23.96 27.24 47.19
N ALA A 44 -25.04 27.62 47.88
CA ALA A 44 -25.02 28.64 48.91
C ALA A 44 -25.36 28.02 50.28
N LYS A 45 -24.35 28.09 51.16
CA LYS A 45 -24.45 28.42 52.60
C LYS A 45 -25.07 27.38 53.56
N ASN A 46 -24.21 26.80 54.41
CA ASN A 46 -24.24 27.20 55.83
C ASN A 46 -22.93 26.93 56.57
N LYS A 47 -22.58 27.90 57.42
CA LYS A 47 -21.45 27.90 58.34
C LYS A 47 -21.79 27.05 59.57
N THR A 48 -20.88 26.17 59.96
CA THR A 48 -20.66 25.84 61.38
C THR A 48 -19.16 25.70 61.65
N LYS A 49 -18.69 26.55 62.56
CA LYS A 49 -17.33 26.58 63.13
C LYS A 49 -17.08 25.35 64.02
N LYS A 50 -15.88 24.78 63.90
CA LYS A 50 -15.03 24.10 64.92
C LYS A 50 -13.88 23.46 64.13
N GLY A 51 -12.59 23.60 64.37
CA GLY A 51 -11.73 24.26 65.35
C GLY A 51 -10.34 23.60 65.20
N GLY A 52 -9.25 24.34 65.40
CA GLY A 52 -7.94 23.79 65.83
C GLY A 52 -7.00 23.12 64.81
N LYS A 53 -5.88 23.80 64.54
CA LYS A 53 -4.47 23.34 64.37
C LYS A 53 -4.16 21.96 63.75
N GLY A 54 -3.30 21.97 62.73
CA GLY A 54 -2.42 20.83 62.42
C GLY A 54 -1.78 20.91 61.04
N HIS A 55 -0.53 21.34 60.97
CA HIS A 55 0.31 21.26 59.78
C HIS A 55 1.02 19.89 59.84
N SER A 56 0.69 18.96 58.94
CA SER A 56 1.57 17.83 58.62
C SER A 56 1.42 17.46 57.16
N ASN A 57 2.55 17.55 56.49
CA ASN A 57 2.79 17.31 55.09
C ASN A 57 3.17 15.84 54.95
N ASP A 58 2.25 14.97 54.53
CA ASP A 58 2.59 13.59 54.17
C ASP A 58 2.43 13.40 52.66
N ARG A 59 3.55 13.63 51.97
CA ARG A 59 3.80 13.12 50.63
C ARG A 59 3.95 11.60 50.76
N ASN A 60 2.89 10.86 50.49
CA ASN A 60 3.02 9.43 50.23
C ASN A 60 3.50 9.25 48.77
N ALA A 61 4.78 9.56 48.55
CA ALA A 61 5.53 9.05 47.41
C ALA A 61 5.99 7.65 47.81
N GLY A 62 5.19 6.64 47.47
CA GLY A 62 5.61 5.24 47.51
C GLY A 62 6.77 5.05 46.55
N HIS A 63 7.98 5.23 47.06
CA HIS A 63 9.21 4.75 46.44
C HIS A 63 9.27 3.24 46.69
N SER A 64 8.74 2.47 45.75
CA SER A 64 9.07 1.06 45.67
C SER A 64 10.58 0.94 45.45
N PRO A 65 11.29 0.06 46.18
CA PRO A 65 12.71 -0.12 45.98
C PRO A 65 12.97 -0.55 44.52
N PRO A 66 13.99 -0.01 43.85
CA PRO A 66 14.36 -0.49 42.53
C PRO A 66 14.87 -1.93 42.64
N ASP A 67 14.17 -2.86 42.00
CA ASP A 67 14.54 -4.27 41.99
C ASP A 67 15.94 -4.48 41.33
N PRO A 68 16.78 -5.41 41.83
CA PRO A 68 18.23 -5.43 41.56
C PRO A 68 18.65 -6.16 40.27
N ASN A 69 17.73 -6.53 39.39
CA ASN A 69 18.06 -7.23 38.15
C ASN A 69 18.17 -6.25 36.97
N LEU A 70 19.38 -5.71 36.78
CA LEU A 70 19.83 -5.05 35.55
C LEU A 70 20.19 -6.10 34.49
N PRO A 71 19.27 -6.43 33.56
CA PRO A 71 19.65 -6.66 32.15
C PRO A 71 18.63 -6.04 31.15
N GLN A 72 18.04 -4.88 31.46
CA GLN A 72 16.95 -4.32 30.66
C GLN A 72 17.38 -3.33 29.55
N ALA A 73 18.48 -2.59 29.71
CA ALA A 73 19.05 -1.78 28.63
C ALA A 73 19.45 -2.66 27.41
N SER A 74 19.99 -3.85 27.67
CA SER A 74 20.27 -4.84 26.63
C SER A 74 19.03 -5.33 25.88
N GLN A 75 17.85 -5.31 26.52
CA GLN A 75 16.61 -5.70 25.87
C GLN A 75 16.12 -4.63 24.89
N ILE A 76 16.20 -3.36 25.28
CA ILE A 76 15.83 -2.23 24.40
C ILE A 76 16.78 -2.13 23.20
N ILE A 77 18.08 -2.38 23.41
CA ILE A 77 19.05 -2.46 22.31
C ILE A 77 18.68 -3.59 21.32
N LYS A 78 18.21 -4.74 21.83
CA LYS A 78 17.69 -5.82 20.96
C LYS A 78 16.43 -5.40 20.21
N GLU A 79 15.52 -4.67 20.86
CA GLU A 79 14.32 -4.15 20.21
C GLU A 79 14.65 -3.15 19.10
N VAL A 80 15.57 -2.22 19.33
CA VAL A 80 16.03 -1.27 18.29
C VAL A 80 16.63 -2.02 17.09
N LYS A 81 17.38 -3.11 17.32
CA LYS A 81 17.86 -3.97 16.23
C LYS A 81 16.73 -4.69 15.49
N GLN A 82 15.70 -5.16 16.20
CA GLN A 82 14.52 -5.75 15.57
C GLN A 82 13.76 -4.73 14.71
N VAL A 83 13.71 -3.47 15.14
CA VAL A 83 13.10 -2.38 14.36
C VAL A 83 13.86 -2.14 13.08
N GLU A 84 15.19 -2.12 13.14
CA GLU A 84 16.00 -2.01 11.94
C GLU A 84 15.67 -3.13 10.94
N ASN A 85 15.53 -4.37 11.40
CA ASN A 85 15.14 -5.49 10.54
C ASN A 85 13.73 -5.30 9.96
N LYS A 86 12.74 -4.92 10.79
CA LYS A 86 11.38 -4.62 10.30
C LYS A 86 11.37 -3.51 9.24
N LEU A 87 12.23 -2.50 9.38
CA LEU A 87 12.36 -1.40 8.41
C LEU A 87 13.03 -1.88 7.12
N LYS A 88 14.05 -2.75 7.19
CA LYS A 88 14.64 -3.41 6.00
C LYS A 88 13.60 -4.24 5.27
N ASP A 89 12.88 -5.10 5.99
CA ASP A 89 11.83 -5.93 5.44
C ASP A 89 10.76 -5.06 4.74
N CYS A 90 10.39 -3.91 5.31
CA CYS A 90 9.47 -2.97 4.68
C CYS A 90 9.96 -2.49 3.30
N VAL A 91 11.25 -2.13 3.18
CA VAL A 91 11.85 -1.70 1.92
C VAL A 91 11.93 -2.86 0.91
N GLU A 92 12.28 -4.06 1.38
CA GLU A 92 12.32 -5.26 0.53
C GLU A 92 10.94 -5.64 0.00
N GLN A 93 9.91 -5.62 0.86
CA GLN A 93 8.52 -5.88 0.47
C GLN A 93 8.02 -4.86 -0.55
N PHE A 94 8.37 -3.57 -0.39
CA PHE A 94 8.09 -2.56 -1.40
C PHE A 94 8.78 -2.88 -2.74
N GLY A 95 10.03 -3.35 -2.70
CA GLY A 95 10.78 -3.79 -3.88
C GLY A 95 10.09 -4.95 -4.61
N ILE A 96 9.68 -5.98 -3.87
CA ILE A 96 8.97 -7.15 -4.41
C ILE A 96 7.65 -6.73 -5.07
N LYS A 97 6.80 -5.98 -4.35
CA LYS A 97 5.52 -5.52 -4.90
C LYS A 97 5.68 -4.60 -6.11
N SER A 98 6.68 -3.71 -6.07
CA SER A 98 6.96 -2.83 -7.20
C SER A 98 7.45 -3.61 -8.43
N ALA A 99 8.25 -4.66 -8.22
CA ALA A 99 8.66 -5.57 -9.29
C ALA A 99 7.46 -6.33 -9.87
N GLU A 100 6.52 -6.76 -9.04
CA GLU A 100 5.28 -7.41 -9.48
C GLU A 100 4.41 -6.46 -10.32
N ILE A 101 4.23 -5.21 -9.88
CA ILE A 101 3.51 -4.17 -10.64
C ILE A 101 4.21 -3.91 -11.98
N LYS A 102 5.54 -3.82 -11.97
CA LYS A 102 6.36 -3.60 -13.17
C LYS A 102 6.20 -4.75 -14.18
N GLN A 103 6.30 -5.99 -13.71
CA GLN A 103 6.12 -7.19 -14.53
C GLN A 103 4.68 -7.29 -15.07
N GLY A 104 3.69 -6.92 -14.27
CA GLY A 104 2.30 -6.83 -14.68
C GLY A 104 1.77 -8.14 -15.27
N ARG A 105 1.55 -8.15 -16.60
CA ARG A 105 1.09 -9.32 -17.37
C ARG A 105 2.17 -10.36 -17.59
N ALA A 106 3.44 -9.96 -17.55
CA ALA A 106 4.58 -10.82 -17.82
C ALA A 106 5.13 -11.50 -16.54
N SER A 107 4.37 -11.52 -15.44
CA SER A 107 4.88 -12.08 -14.18
C SER A 107 4.90 -13.61 -14.23
N THR A 108 6.06 -14.20 -13.95
CA THR A 108 6.26 -15.65 -13.84
C THR A 108 5.30 -16.28 -12.84
N ALA A 109 5.02 -15.58 -11.73
CA ALA A 109 4.13 -16.08 -10.69
C ALA A 109 2.70 -16.25 -11.20
N LYS A 110 2.21 -15.28 -11.97
CA LYS A 110 0.85 -15.26 -12.54
C LYS A 110 0.70 -16.28 -13.65
N ILE A 111 1.60 -16.25 -14.63
CA ILE A 111 1.59 -17.17 -15.78
C ILE A 111 1.73 -18.62 -15.30
N GLY A 112 2.53 -18.83 -14.25
CA GLY A 112 2.70 -20.15 -13.69
C GLY A 112 1.49 -20.70 -12.94
N GLN A 113 0.60 -19.86 -12.42
CA GLN A 113 -0.65 -20.28 -11.77
C GLN A 113 -1.76 -20.62 -12.77
N THR A 114 -1.55 -20.33 -14.06
CA THR A 114 -2.49 -20.70 -15.12
C THR A 114 -2.68 -22.22 -15.14
N ARG A 115 -3.93 -22.63 -15.06
CA ARG A 115 -4.33 -24.04 -15.07
C ARG A 115 -4.48 -24.52 -16.51
N ILE A 116 -3.82 -25.63 -16.82
CA ILE A 116 -3.89 -26.28 -18.12
C ILE A 116 -4.61 -27.61 -17.95
N ASN A 117 -5.65 -27.81 -18.74
CA ASN A 117 -6.23 -29.13 -18.92
C ASN A 117 -5.34 -29.91 -19.87
N LEU A 118 -4.65 -30.91 -19.32
CA LEU A 118 -3.95 -31.91 -20.10
C LEU A 118 -4.97 -32.93 -20.65
N SER A 119 -4.47 -33.98 -21.31
CA SER A 119 -5.33 -35.08 -21.77
C SER A 119 -6.17 -35.67 -20.64
N SER A 120 -7.24 -36.37 -21.02
CA SER A 120 -8.21 -36.99 -20.10
C SER A 120 -7.58 -37.81 -18.96
N ASP A 121 -6.38 -38.36 -19.15
CA ASP A 121 -5.68 -39.21 -18.20
C ASP A 121 -4.84 -38.44 -17.17
N GLU A 122 -4.42 -37.21 -17.48
CA GLU A 122 -3.45 -36.42 -16.68
C GLU A 122 -4.12 -35.27 -15.89
N GLY A 123 -5.36 -34.92 -16.23
CA GLY A 123 -6.17 -33.96 -15.48
C GLY A 123 -5.73 -32.50 -15.61
N VAL A 124 -6.06 -31.69 -14.60
CA VAL A 124 -5.79 -30.23 -14.58
C VAL A 124 -4.51 -29.97 -13.79
N GLN A 125 -3.52 -29.33 -14.42
CA GLN A 125 -2.24 -29.04 -13.77
C GLN A 125 -1.83 -27.56 -13.97
N GLU A 126 -1.09 -27.01 -13.01
CA GLU A 126 -0.50 -25.67 -13.12
C GLU A 126 0.68 -25.66 -14.10
N LEU A 127 0.79 -24.59 -14.88
CA LEU A 127 1.86 -24.43 -15.86
C LEU A 127 3.27 -24.58 -15.24
N LYS A 128 3.48 -24.14 -13.98
CA LYS A 128 4.76 -24.29 -13.26
C LYS A 128 5.27 -25.73 -13.18
N ASN A 129 4.36 -26.71 -13.14
CA ASN A 129 4.73 -28.10 -12.99
C ASN A 129 5.03 -28.77 -14.33
N ILE A 130 4.59 -28.15 -15.44
CA ILE A 130 4.66 -28.71 -16.79
C ILE A 130 5.84 -28.08 -17.57
N CYS A 131 6.21 -26.85 -17.23
CA CYS A 131 7.30 -26.15 -17.90
C CYS A 131 8.10 -25.24 -16.97
N ASN A 132 9.34 -24.97 -17.37
CA ASN A 132 10.16 -23.92 -16.78
C ASN A 132 9.87 -22.58 -17.48
N ILE A 133 9.57 -21.55 -16.69
CA ILE A 133 9.14 -20.24 -17.17
C ILE A 133 10.28 -19.25 -16.99
N GLN A 134 10.75 -18.67 -18.09
CA GLN A 134 11.79 -17.64 -18.08
C GLN A 134 11.29 -16.36 -18.74
N ILE A 135 11.53 -15.22 -18.10
CA ILE A 135 11.25 -13.92 -18.70
C ILE A 135 12.55 -13.35 -19.28
N LYS A 136 12.52 -12.95 -20.55
CA LYS A 136 13.64 -12.34 -21.27
C LYS A 136 13.22 -10.99 -21.86
N ASN A 137 14.22 -10.21 -22.31
CA ASN A 137 14.03 -8.93 -23.02
C ASN A 137 13.11 -7.95 -22.27
N ASN A 138 13.46 -7.59 -21.02
CA ASN A 138 12.74 -6.61 -20.20
C ASN A 138 11.21 -6.88 -20.12
N ASN A 139 10.80 -8.10 -19.74
CA ASN A 139 9.39 -8.48 -19.59
C ASN A 139 8.57 -8.46 -20.90
N ARG A 140 9.24 -8.54 -22.06
CA ARG A 140 8.56 -8.59 -23.37
C ARG A 140 8.41 -10.00 -23.89
N THR A 141 9.37 -10.88 -23.64
CA THR A 141 9.34 -12.25 -24.14
C THR A 141 9.34 -13.22 -22.98
N ILE A 142 8.32 -14.08 -22.91
CA ILE A 142 8.28 -15.20 -21.98
C ILE A 142 8.71 -16.44 -22.78
N VAL A 143 9.75 -17.10 -22.30
CA VAL A 143 10.25 -18.36 -22.85
C VAL A 143 9.80 -19.47 -21.91
N LEU A 144 8.96 -20.36 -22.43
CA LEU A 144 8.53 -21.56 -21.75
C LEU A 144 9.36 -22.73 -22.28
N THR A 145 10.02 -23.45 -21.38
CA THR A 145 10.71 -24.71 -21.71
C THR A 145 9.89 -25.86 -21.15
N VAL A 146 9.18 -26.56 -22.01
CA VAL A 146 8.26 -27.64 -21.66
C VAL A 146 9.05 -28.92 -21.43
N PHE A 147 8.72 -29.67 -20.38
CA PHE A 147 9.38 -30.95 -20.10
C PHE A 147 9.04 -31.99 -21.17
N ASP A 148 7.75 -32.13 -21.51
CA ASP A 148 7.29 -33.05 -22.55
C ASP A 148 6.72 -32.33 -23.78
N PRO A 149 7.20 -32.66 -25.01
CA PRO A 149 6.76 -31.99 -26.24
C PRO A 149 5.28 -32.23 -26.56
N LYS A 150 4.67 -33.30 -26.01
CA LYS A 150 3.24 -33.58 -26.16
C LYS A 150 2.36 -32.48 -25.56
N HIS A 151 2.83 -31.83 -24.49
CA HIS A 151 2.06 -30.80 -23.78
C HIS A 151 2.04 -29.44 -24.49
N VAL A 152 2.90 -29.22 -25.49
CA VAL A 152 3.03 -27.95 -26.23
C VAL A 152 1.71 -27.52 -26.85
N LYS A 153 0.91 -28.47 -27.38
CA LYS A 153 -0.40 -28.17 -27.97
C LYS A 153 -1.40 -27.64 -26.94
N TYR A 154 -1.41 -28.21 -25.74
CA TYR A 154 -2.29 -27.80 -24.65
C TYR A 154 -1.88 -26.43 -24.09
N ILE A 155 -0.56 -26.21 -23.97
CA ILE A 155 0.00 -24.91 -23.56
C ILE A 155 -0.36 -23.82 -24.57
N ASN A 156 -0.30 -24.10 -25.88
CA ASN A 156 -0.66 -23.13 -26.91
C ASN A 156 -2.11 -22.67 -26.80
N SER A 157 -3.04 -23.62 -26.60
CA SER A 157 -4.46 -23.33 -26.40
C SER A 157 -4.71 -22.58 -25.09
N ALA A 158 -4.06 -22.97 -24.00
CA ALA A 158 -4.23 -22.32 -22.70
C ALA A 158 -3.68 -20.88 -22.70
N MET A 159 -2.52 -20.64 -23.30
CA MET A 159 -1.91 -19.31 -23.39
C MET A 159 -2.72 -18.36 -24.29
N LEU A 160 -3.32 -18.88 -25.35
CA LEU A 160 -4.23 -18.11 -26.19
C LEU A 160 -5.47 -17.65 -25.39
N ALA A 161 -6.01 -18.51 -24.52
CA ALA A 161 -7.13 -18.17 -23.65
C ALA A 161 -6.75 -17.16 -22.55
N GLU A 162 -5.60 -17.34 -21.89
CA GLU A 162 -5.19 -16.54 -20.74
C GLU A 162 -4.65 -15.15 -21.14
N LEU A 163 -3.75 -15.11 -22.13
CA LEU A 163 -3.00 -13.90 -22.51
C LEU A 163 -3.51 -13.28 -23.81
N SER A 164 -4.37 -13.97 -24.56
CA SER A 164 -4.83 -13.56 -25.90
C SER A 164 -3.67 -13.29 -26.87
N VAL A 165 -2.53 -13.95 -26.66
CA VAL A 165 -1.33 -13.86 -27.49
C VAL A 165 -1.02 -15.25 -28.03
N THR A 166 -0.61 -15.32 -29.29
CA THR A 166 -0.22 -16.57 -29.93
C THR A 166 1.24 -16.94 -29.59
N PRO A 167 1.47 -18.04 -28.84
CA PRO A 167 2.82 -18.57 -28.64
C PRO A 167 3.47 -18.99 -29.96
N GLN A 168 4.78 -18.75 -30.07
CA GLN A 168 5.62 -19.14 -31.20
C GLN A 168 6.56 -20.26 -30.76
N VAL A 169 6.47 -21.43 -31.38
CA VAL A 169 7.38 -22.56 -31.10
C VAL A 169 8.69 -22.33 -31.86
N ASP A 170 9.82 -22.60 -31.21
CA ASP A 170 11.11 -22.49 -31.89
C ASP A 170 11.30 -23.65 -32.90
N PRO A 171 11.67 -23.37 -34.16
CA PRO A 171 11.79 -24.39 -35.21
C PRO A 171 12.96 -25.37 -35.00
N ARG A 172 13.86 -25.08 -34.04
CA ARG A 172 15.01 -25.93 -33.71
C ARG A 172 14.76 -26.84 -32.50
N ASN A 173 13.88 -26.43 -31.59
CA ASN A 173 13.61 -27.13 -30.33
C ASN A 173 12.09 -27.09 -30.06
N GLU A 174 11.42 -28.21 -30.30
CA GLU A 174 9.96 -28.33 -30.12
C GLU A 174 9.50 -28.13 -28.66
N GLN A 175 10.43 -28.25 -27.70
CA GLN A 175 10.18 -28.03 -26.27
C GLN A 175 10.18 -26.53 -25.88
N VAL A 176 10.65 -25.63 -26.74
CA VAL A 176 10.77 -24.20 -26.41
C VAL A 176 9.66 -23.41 -27.09
N VAL A 177 8.88 -22.69 -26.28
CA VAL A 177 7.75 -21.87 -26.71
C VAL A 177 7.97 -20.43 -26.27
N ASN A 178 7.99 -19.52 -27.24
CA ASN A 178 8.22 -18.09 -27.05
C ASN A 178 6.91 -17.30 -27.16
N ILE A 179 6.56 -16.57 -26.11
CA ILE A 179 5.40 -15.68 -26.09
C ILE A 179 5.93 -14.25 -26.10
N THR A 180 5.62 -13.50 -27.15
CA THR A 180 6.03 -12.09 -27.28
C THR A 180 4.85 -11.18 -26.98
N LEU A 181 4.97 -10.39 -25.91
CA LEU A 181 3.97 -9.40 -25.51
C LEU A 181 4.16 -8.10 -26.32
N PRO A 182 3.08 -7.44 -26.72
CA PRO A 182 3.16 -6.12 -27.35
C PRO A 182 3.71 -5.08 -26.38
N THR A 183 4.30 -4.02 -26.93
CA THR A 183 4.79 -2.88 -26.14
C THR A 183 3.64 -2.18 -25.44
N ARG A 184 3.89 -1.69 -24.23
CA ARG A 184 2.87 -0.99 -23.43
C ARG A 184 2.65 0.41 -23.97
N THR A 185 1.39 0.80 -24.09
CA THR A 185 1.01 2.17 -24.48
C THR A 185 1.43 3.19 -23.42
N ALA A 186 1.63 4.44 -23.82
CA ALA A 186 2.04 5.52 -22.90
C ALA A 186 1.05 5.69 -21.74
N ASP A 187 -0.25 5.54 -21.99
CA ASP A 187 -1.28 5.63 -20.95
C ASP A 187 -1.19 4.48 -19.95
N SER A 188 -0.89 3.26 -20.42
CA SER A 188 -0.67 2.10 -19.54
C SER A 188 0.57 2.26 -18.65
N LYS A 189 1.63 2.92 -19.13
CA LYS A 189 2.83 3.23 -18.33
C LYS A 189 2.52 4.26 -17.24
N LYS A 190 1.74 5.30 -17.57
CA LYS A 190 1.27 6.30 -16.60
C LYS A 190 0.41 5.68 -15.52
N GLU A 191 -0.46 4.73 -15.87
CA GLU A 191 -1.31 4.05 -14.90
C GLU A 191 -0.49 3.20 -13.92
N LEU A 192 0.57 2.52 -14.39
CA LEU A 192 1.49 1.86 -13.47
C LEU A 192 2.25 2.81 -12.56
N ALA A 193 2.68 3.96 -13.09
CA ALA A 193 3.36 4.95 -12.25
C ALA A 193 2.45 5.39 -11.09
N LYS A 194 1.14 5.53 -11.33
CA LYS A 194 0.16 5.78 -10.25
C LYS A 194 0.04 4.61 -9.28
N GLN A 195 0.02 3.37 -9.76
CA GLN A 195 -0.03 2.18 -8.90
C GLN A 195 1.22 2.06 -8.02
N VAL A 196 2.41 2.27 -8.58
CA VAL A 196 3.68 2.30 -7.83
C VAL A 196 3.65 3.41 -6.78
N LYS A 197 3.14 4.60 -7.13
CA LYS A 197 2.97 5.71 -6.19
C LYS A 197 1.99 5.36 -5.06
N HIS A 198 0.88 4.68 -5.38
CA HIS A 198 -0.09 4.25 -4.38
C HIS A 198 0.52 3.25 -3.39
N GLU A 199 1.24 2.24 -3.88
CA GLU A 199 1.96 1.31 -2.99
C GLU A 199 3.03 2.04 -2.17
N TYR A 200 3.78 2.97 -2.78
CA TYR A 200 4.75 3.77 -2.07
C TYR A 200 4.13 4.55 -0.90
N GLU A 201 3.00 5.21 -1.13
CA GLU A 201 2.25 5.92 -0.09
C GLU A 201 1.75 4.96 0.99
N HIS A 202 1.32 3.75 0.62
CA HIS A 202 0.93 2.70 1.55
C HIS A 202 2.11 2.29 2.46
N PHE A 203 3.29 1.97 1.92
CA PHE A 203 4.43 1.59 2.77
C PHE A 203 5.02 2.76 3.57
N ARG A 204 4.91 3.99 3.07
CA ARG A 204 5.44 5.17 3.75
C ARG A 204 4.54 5.65 4.89
N ASN A 205 3.26 5.88 4.61
CA ASN A 205 2.36 6.66 5.47
C ASN A 205 1.22 5.85 6.10
N SER A 206 0.98 4.62 5.67
CA SER A 206 -0.12 3.81 6.26
C SER A 206 0.14 3.53 7.74
N PRO A 207 -0.90 3.45 8.59
CA PRO A 207 -0.79 2.99 9.98
C PRO A 207 -0.64 1.45 10.09
N SER A 208 -0.42 0.75 8.98
CA SER A 208 -0.16 -0.69 9.00
C SER A 208 1.09 -1.05 9.80
N LYS A 209 1.09 -2.24 10.41
CA LYS A 209 2.23 -2.74 11.19
C LYS A 209 3.51 -2.89 10.35
N HIS A 210 3.36 -3.04 9.04
CA HIS A 210 4.47 -3.26 8.10
C HIS A 210 4.91 -1.99 7.37
N SER A 211 4.32 -0.83 7.65
CA SER A 211 4.72 0.45 7.06
C SER A 211 5.68 1.22 7.97
N LEU A 212 6.50 2.09 7.38
CA LEU A 212 7.53 2.85 8.10
C LEU A 212 6.94 3.64 9.27
N THR A 213 5.81 4.33 9.03
CA THR A 213 5.13 5.14 10.07
C THR A 213 4.57 4.26 11.17
N GLY A 214 3.97 3.12 10.83
CA GLY A 214 3.44 2.17 11.82
C GLY A 214 4.53 1.57 12.71
N ILE A 215 5.66 1.16 12.13
CA ILE A 215 6.82 0.65 12.88
C ILE A 215 7.36 1.72 13.83
N ARG A 216 7.50 2.97 13.34
CA ARG A 216 7.92 4.11 14.19
C ARG A 216 6.93 4.33 15.34
N GLU A 217 5.64 4.35 15.06
CA GLU A 217 4.62 4.56 16.09
C GLU A 217 4.60 3.46 17.15
N GLU A 218 4.71 2.19 16.76
CA GLU A 218 4.78 1.04 17.67
C GLU A 218 5.95 1.21 18.64
N MET A 219 7.12 1.57 18.13
CA MET A 219 8.31 1.78 18.94
C MET A 219 8.23 3.00 19.82
N MET A 220 7.72 4.12 19.30
CA MET A 220 7.53 5.32 20.12
C MET A 220 6.50 5.09 21.24
N LYS A 221 5.45 4.30 21.00
CA LYS A 221 4.51 3.87 22.03
C LYS A 221 5.19 2.95 23.04
N HIS A 222 6.05 2.04 22.60
CA HIS A 222 6.82 1.15 23.48
C HIS A 222 7.76 1.94 24.41
N LEU A 223 8.61 2.81 23.85
CA LEU A 223 9.54 3.65 24.61
C LEU A 223 8.83 4.51 25.66
N LYS A 224 7.67 5.10 25.30
CA LYS A 224 6.86 5.89 26.25
C LYS A 224 6.32 5.06 27.41
N LYS A 225 5.90 3.81 27.15
CA LYS A 225 5.43 2.88 28.20
C LYS A 225 6.58 2.49 29.13
N CYS A 226 7.75 2.18 28.59
CA CYS A 226 8.93 1.84 29.38
C CYS A 226 9.41 3.02 30.25
N HIS A 227 9.35 4.25 29.72
CA HIS A 227 9.67 5.45 30.49
C HIS A 227 8.65 5.70 31.61
N ALA A 228 7.35 5.53 31.34
CA ALA A 228 6.29 5.66 32.36
C ALA A 228 6.38 4.57 33.44
N GLY A 229 6.83 3.37 33.07
CA GLY A 229 7.09 2.26 33.99
C GLY A 229 8.40 2.36 34.78
N GLY A 230 9.18 3.42 34.58
CA GLY A 230 10.47 3.63 35.26
C GLY A 230 11.59 2.69 34.82
N SER A 231 11.40 1.94 33.72
CA SER A 231 12.38 0.96 33.22
C SER A 231 13.55 1.61 32.46
N ILE A 232 13.45 2.89 32.11
CA ILE A 232 14.43 3.63 31.32
C ILE A 232 14.63 5.01 31.95
N SER A 233 15.88 5.46 32.06
CA SER A 233 16.19 6.83 32.50
C SER A 233 15.74 7.88 31.46
N HIS A 234 15.54 9.11 31.88
CA HIS A 234 15.16 10.20 30.98
C HIS A 234 16.19 10.44 29.86
N ASP A 235 17.47 10.24 30.15
CA ASP A 235 18.56 10.44 29.17
C ASP A 235 18.62 9.29 28.15
N GLU A 236 18.51 8.04 28.61
CA GLU A 236 18.41 6.86 27.73
C GLU A 236 17.18 6.95 26.81
N PHE A 237 16.04 7.41 27.32
CA PHE A 237 14.83 7.61 26.52
C PHE A 237 15.07 8.62 25.38
N LYS A 238 15.80 9.72 25.65
CA LYS A 238 16.17 10.68 24.60
C LYS A 238 17.07 10.05 23.55
N ASP A 239 18.05 9.27 23.95
CA ASP A 239 19.02 8.68 23.03
C ASP A 239 18.39 7.59 22.16
N PHE A 240 17.58 6.69 22.74
CA PHE A 240 16.81 5.71 21.96
C PHE A 240 15.82 6.38 21.00
N THR A 241 15.18 7.48 21.42
CA THR A 241 14.29 8.25 20.53
C THR A 241 15.06 8.81 19.33
N LYS A 242 16.23 9.43 19.55
CA LYS A 242 17.08 9.94 18.47
C LYS A 242 17.54 8.82 17.52
N ASP A 243 17.86 7.65 18.05
CA ASP A 243 18.32 6.52 17.25
C ASP A 243 17.20 5.94 16.38
N VAL A 244 15.99 5.78 16.92
CA VAL A 244 14.80 5.37 16.15
C VAL A 244 14.50 6.37 15.04
N GLU A 245 14.55 7.67 15.34
CA GLU A 245 14.33 8.72 14.32
C GLU A 245 15.41 8.71 13.24
N ARG A 246 16.67 8.49 13.60
CA ARG A 246 17.79 8.38 12.66
C ARG A 246 17.60 7.18 11.73
N LEU A 247 17.25 6.02 12.27
CA LEU A 247 16.94 4.82 11.48
C LEU A 247 15.77 5.07 10.53
N PHE A 248 14.67 5.63 11.05
CA PHE A 248 13.50 5.95 10.23
C PHE A 248 13.84 6.90 9.07
N LYS A 249 14.63 7.96 9.32
CA LYS A 249 15.04 8.89 8.28
C LYS A 249 15.85 8.19 7.19
N LYS A 250 16.83 7.35 7.56
CA LYS A 250 17.63 6.57 6.61
C LYS A 250 16.77 5.69 5.70
N TYR A 251 15.86 4.89 6.26
CA TYR A 251 15.00 4.00 5.46
C TYR A 251 13.91 4.76 4.68
N SER A 252 13.46 5.92 5.18
CA SER A 252 12.55 6.79 4.43
C SER A 252 13.21 7.35 3.17
N ASP A 253 14.47 7.78 3.28
CA ASP A 253 15.26 8.25 2.14
C ASP A 253 15.53 7.10 1.17
N GLU A 254 15.90 5.91 1.67
CA GLU A 254 16.11 4.72 0.84
C GLU A 254 14.85 4.33 0.06
N LEU A 255 13.70 4.26 0.73
CA LEU A 255 12.41 3.99 0.08
C LEU A 255 12.10 5.02 -1.01
N ALA A 256 12.36 6.31 -0.76
CA ALA A 256 12.16 7.37 -1.75
C ALA A 256 13.10 7.24 -2.96
N THR A 257 14.37 6.86 -2.74
CA THR A 257 15.29 6.59 -3.86
C THR A 257 14.86 5.38 -4.67
N SER A 258 14.41 4.30 -4.01
CA SER A 258 13.89 3.09 -4.66
C SER A 258 12.68 3.42 -5.53
N HIS A 259 11.70 4.14 -5.00
CA HIS A 259 10.53 4.58 -5.76
C HIS A 259 10.92 5.36 -7.02
N LYS A 260 11.81 6.36 -6.90
CA LYS A 260 12.25 7.17 -8.06
C LYS A 260 12.95 6.32 -9.13
N LYS A 261 13.74 5.33 -8.72
CA LYS A 261 14.40 4.39 -9.66
C LYS A 261 13.37 3.56 -10.40
N ILE A 262 12.40 3.00 -9.69
CA ILE A 262 11.34 2.16 -10.26
C ILE A 262 10.47 2.98 -11.22
N GLU A 263 10.01 4.17 -10.81
CA GLU A 263 9.16 5.04 -11.62
C GLU A 263 9.83 5.42 -12.94
N LYS A 264 11.12 5.79 -12.90
CA LYS A 264 11.91 6.04 -14.12
C LYS A 264 11.96 4.81 -15.03
N SER A 265 12.18 3.62 -14.45
CA SER A 265 12.24 2.39 -15.24
C SER A 265 10.89 2.06 -15.90
N VAL A 266 9.77 2.28 -15.21
CA VAL A 266 8.41 2.03 -15.74
C VAL A 266 8.06 2.98 -16.89
N LEU A 267 8.59 4.20 -16.88
CA LEU A 267 8.39 5.17 -17.96
C LEU A 267 9.27 4.89 -19.19
N GLN A 268 10.46 4.30 -18.99
CA GLN A 268 11.43 4.01 -20.05
C GLN A 268 11.19 2.68 -20.78
N ASP A 269 10.58 1.68 -20.14
CA ASP A 269 10.27 0.35 -20.72
C ASP A 269 9.21 0.39 -21.82
#